data_AF-A0A0D3GIA0-F1
#
_entry.id   AF-A0A0D3GIA0-F1
#
_cell.length_a   1.000
_cell.length_b   1.000
_cell.length_c   1.000
_cell.angle_alpha   90.00
_cell.angle_beta   90.00
_cell.angle_gamma   90.00
#
_symmetry.space_group_name_H-M   'P 1'
#
loop_
_entity.id
_entity.type
_entity.pdbx_description
1 polymer ?
#
loop_
_entity_poly.entity_id
_entity_poly.type
_entity_poly.pdbx_seq_one_letter_code
_entity_poly.pdbx_strand_id
1 'polypeptide(L)'
;MQSLQDKASEWSGVAAGDAFAIDDGNVFEALGGTTQPFVDLSTNFYTRVYEDEEEWFRQIFAGSKKEDAIRNQYEFLVQRMGGPQLFSQRRGHPALIARHRPFPVTHQAAERWLHHMQQAVDTTDSIDAATKTKMMHTAYFLVAGNEMTRQGHGTSCKCKHGESKPAE
;
A
#
# COMPACT_ATOMS: atom_id res chain seq x y z
N MET A 1 3.27 -13.40 18.36
CA MET A 1 3.53 -12.51 17.22
C MET A 1 2.19 -11.99 16.75
N GLN A 2 2.00 -10.68 16.70
CA GLN A 2 0.77 -10.07 16.18
C GLN A 2 0.64 -10.39 14.69
N SER A 3 -0.56 -10.73 14.20
CA SER A 3 -0.75 -11.02 12.78
C SER A 3 -0.73 -9.72 11.95
N LEU A 4 -0.50 -9.85 10.65
CA LEU A 4 -0.57 -8.70 9.73
C LEU A 4 -1.93 -8.01 9.79
N GLN A 5 -2.99 -8.81 9.95
CA GLN A 5 -4.37 -8.36 10.03
C GLN A 5 -4.60 -7.56 11.32
N ASP A 6 -4.09 -8.05 12.46
CA ASP A 6 -4.21 -7.35 13.75
C ASP A 6 -3.53 -5.98 13.70
N LYS A 7 -2.33 -5.91 13.10
CA LYS A 7 -1.58 -4.66 12.99
C LYS A 7 -2.26 -3.66 12.05
N ALA A 8 -2.78 -4.12 10.91
CA ALA A 8 -3.56 -3.28 10.00
C ALA A 8 -4.85 -2.77 10.67
N SER A 9 -5.47 -3.59 11.51
CA SER A 9 -6.67 -3.23 12.27
C SER A 9 -6.40 -2.19 13.34
N GLU A 10 -5.32 -2.36 14.10
CA GLU A 10 -4.85 -1.40 15.09
C GLU A 10 -4.61 -0.02 14.46
N TRP A 11 -3.98 0.02 13.28
CA TRP A 11 -3.65 1.26 12.59
C TRP A 11 -4.83 1.92 11.92
N SER A 12 -5.73 1.12 11.33
CA SER A 12 -6.91 1.63 10.63
C SER A 12 -8.07 1.97 11.56
N GLY A 13 -8.08 1.43 12.79
CA GLY A 13 -9.25 1.44 13.68
C GLY A 13 -10.42 0.55 13.18
N VAL A 14 -10.21 -0.24 12.13
CA VAL A 14 -11.22 -1.12 11.52
C VAL A 14 -10.91 -2.57 11.92
N ALA A 15 -11.92 -3.34 12.33
CA ALA A 15 -11.72 -4.72 12.75
C ALA A 15 -11.17 -5.61 11.61
N ALA A 16 -10.34 -6.59 11.96
CA ALA A 16 -9.72 -7.51 11.01
C ALA A 16 -10.72 -8.31 10.16
N GLY A 17 -11.95 -8.51 10.66
CA GLY A 17 -13.03 -9.14 9.89
C GLY A 17 -13.58 -8.22 8.79
N ASP A 18 -13.75 -6.93 9.10
CA ASP A 18 -14.28 -5.92 8.16
C ASP A 18 -13.25 -5.54 7.08
N ALA A 19 -11.97 -5.78 7.35
CA ALA A 19 -10.85 -5.65 6.43
C ALA A 19 -11.02 -6.41 5.11
N PHE A 20 -11.55 -7.64 5.20
CA PHE A 20 -11.79 -8.53 4.08
C PHE A 20 -13.20 -8.37 3.53
N ALA A 21 -14.01 -7.43 4.03
CA ALA A 21 -15.32 -7.14 3.47
C ALA A 21 -15.26 -6.51 2.06
N ILE A 22 -14.07 -6.23 1.53
CA ILE A 22 -13.86 -6.01 0.08
C ILE A 22 -14.12 -7.29 -0.70
N ASP A 23 -13.85 -8.45 -0.11
CA ASP A 23 -14.09 -9.74 -0.73
C ASP A 23 -15.58 -10.18 -0.54
N ASP A 24 -16.31 -9.55 0.39
CA ASP A 24 -17.76 -9.77 0.61
C ASP A 24 -18.66 -9.07 -0.45
N GLY A 25 -18.08 -8.35 -1.42
CA GLY A 25 -18.83 -7.74 -2.52
C GLY A 25 -17.93 -7.07 -3.57
N ASN A 26 -18.41 -6.92 -4.80
CA ASN A 26 -17.60 -6.31 -5.86
C ASN A 26 -17.62 -4.77 -5.73
N VAL A 27 -16.57 -4.21 -5.12
CA VAL A 27 -16.41 -2.76 -4.94
C VAL A 27 -16.39 -2.02 -6.29
N PHE A 28 -15.79 -2.61 -7.32
CA PHE A 28 -15.80 -2.03 -8.66
C PHE A 28 -17.23 -1.89 -9.22
N GLU A 29 -18.09 -2.91 -9.05
CA GLU A 29 -19.50 -2.84 -9.43
C GLU A 29 -20.29 -1.85 -8.57
N ALA A 30 -20.00 -1.77 -7.26
CA ALA A 30 -20.62 -0.79 -6.36
C ALA A 30 -20.32 0.66 -6.77
N LEU A 31 -19.16 0.88 -7.38
CA LEU A 31 -18.74 2.16 -7.98
C LEU A 31 -19.19 2.32 -9.45
N GLY A 32 -20.22 1.57 -9.85
CA GLY A 32 -20.86 1.68 -11.16
C GLY A 32 -20.15 0.91 -12.28
N GLY A 33 -19.20 0.03 -11.96
CA GLY A 33 -18.48 -0.77 -12.97
C GLY A 33 -17.56 0.07 -13.86
N THR A 34 -17.10 1.22 -13.37
CA THR A 34 -16.24 2.14 -14.13
C THR A 34 -14.88 2.32 -13.45
N THR A 35 -13.85 2.64 -14.25
CA THR A 35 -12.52 2.95 -13.71
C THR A 35 -12.42 4.37 -13.16
N GLN A 36 -13.38 5.24 -13.46
CA GLN A 36 -13.28 6.68 -13.20
C GLN A 36 -13.05 7.01 -11.71
N PRO A 37 -13.77 6.42 -10.74
CA PRO A 37 -13.54 6.71 -9.32
C PRO A 37 -12.12 6.37 -8.86
N PHE A 38 -11.53 5.31 -9.40
CA PHE A 38 -10.15 4.90 -9.10
C PHE A 38 -9.11 5.83 -9.73
N VAL A 39 -9.40 6.33 -10.94
CA VAL A 39 -8.58 7.35 -11.62
C VAL A 39 -8.61 8.64 -10.83
N ASP A 40 -9.79 9.10 -10.40
CA ASP A 40 -9.97 10.33 -9.62
C ASP A 40 -9.22 10.24 -8.29
N LEU A 41 -9.41 9.13 -7.56
CA LEU A 41 -8.70 8.86 -6.31
C LEU A 41 -7.18 8.88 -6.51
N SER A 42 -6.67 8.13 -7.49
CA SER A 42 -5.23 8.01 -7.70
C SER A 42 -4.62 9.34 -8.17
N THR A 43 -5.36 10.12 -8.96
CA THR A 43 -4.94 11.45 -9.42
C THR A 43 -4.89 12.45 -8.28
N ASN A 44 -5.91 12.47 -7.41
CA ASN A 44 -5.95 13.29 -6.20
C ASN A 44 -4.79 12.92 -5.27
N PHE A 45 -4.63 11.62 -4.99
CA PHE A 45 -3.55 11.09 -4.17
C PHE A 45 -2.16 11.49 -4.66
N TYR A 46 -1.83 11.23 -5.93
CA TYR A 46 -0.50 11.57 -6.44
C TYR A 46 -0.30 13.06 -6.68
N THR A 47 -1.36 13.86 -6.79
CA THR A 47 -1.21 15.32 -6.75
C THR A 47 -0.65 15.75 -5.41
N ARG A 48 -1.25 15.28 -4.32
CA ARG A 48 -0.75 15.55 -2.95
C ARG A 48 0.66 15.01 -2.72
N VAL A 49 0.97 13.80 -3.18
CA VAL A 49 2.32 13.20 -3.03
C VAL A 49 3.40 14.01 -3.75
N TYR A 50 3.15 14.44 -4.99
CA TYR A 50 4.15 15.18 -5.78
C TYR A 50 4.27 16.65 -5.36
N GLU A 51 3.24 17.20 -4.72
CA GLU A 51 3.20 18.57 -4.19
C GLU A 51 3.54 18.66 -2.69
N ASP A 52 3.89 17.53 -2.06
CA ASP A 52 4.18 17.47 -0.63
C ASP A 52 5.35 18.41 -0.24
N GLU A 53 5.16 19.28 0.75
CA GLU A 53 6.20 20.20 1.23
C GLU A 53 7.44 19.46 1.78
N GLU A 54 7.26 18.24 2.28
CA GLU A 54 8.31 17.39 2.84
C GLU A 54 9.20 16.81 1.73
N GLU A 55 10.35 17.45 1.49
CA GLU A 55 11.29 17.05 0.44
C GLU A 55 11.73 15.58 0.59
N TRP A 56 12.02 15.11 1.81
CA TRP A 56 12.45 13.74 2.05
C TRP A 56 11.44 12.70 1.54
N PHE A 57 10.14 13.03 1.57
CA PHE A 57 9.08 12.17 1.06
C PHE A 57 8.95 12.27 -0.46
N ARG A 58 8.94 13.49 -1.02
CA ARG A 58 8.90 13.69 -2.48
C ARG A 58 10.06 13.01 -3.21
N GLN A 59 11.26 13.02 -2.62
CA GLN A 59 12.44 12.41 -3.23
C GLN A 59 12.31 10.89 -3.41
N ILE A 60 11.43 10.22 -2.65
CA ILE A 60 11.09 8.80 -2.87
C ILE A 60 10.50 8.58 -4.27
N PHE A 61 9.79 9.58 -4.80
CA PHE A 61 9.08 9.51 -6.07
C PHE A 61 9.82 10.19 -7.23
N ALA A 62 10.97 10.84 -7.00
CA ALA A 62 11.69 11.64 -8.00
C ALA A 62 12.09 10.85 -9.25
N GLY A 63 12.33 9.54 -9.13
CA GLY A 63 12.64 8.65 -10.26
C GLY A 63 11.40 8.16 -11.03
N SER A 64 10.19 8.54 -10.63
CA SER A 64 8.93 8.09 -11.23
C SER A 64 8.17 9.25 -11.85
N LYS A 65 7.60 9.04 -13.05
CA LYS A 65 6.65 9.99 -13.64
C LYS A 65 5.32 9.91 -12.91
N LYS A 66 4.71 11.07 -12.60
CA LYS A 66 3.44 11.16 -11.86
C LYS A 66 2.34 10.37 -12.57
N GLU A 67 2.25 10.50 -13.89
CA GLU A 67 1.22 9.87 -14.72
C GLU A 67 1.35 8.34 -14.70
N ASP A 68 2.59 7.83 -14.72
CA ASP A 68 2.84 6.40 -14.62
C ASP A 68 2.49 5.85 -13.24
N ALA A 69 2.80 6.62 -12.18
CA ALA A 69 2.47 6.25 -10.80
C ALA A 69 0.95 6.19 -10.58
N ILE A 70 0.21 7.20 -11.08
CA ILE A 70 -1.26 7.24 -11.12
C ILE A 70 -1.78 6.00 -11.84
N ARG A 71 -1.26 5.72 -13.03
CA ARG A 71 -1.70 4.58 -13.84
C ARG A 71 -1.48 3.25 -13.14
N ASN A 72 -0.31 3.07 -12.53
CA ASN A 72 -0.01 1.85 -11.80
C ASN A 72 -0.95 1.65 -10.60
N GLN A 73 -1.28 2.72 -9.88
CA GLN A 73 -2.15 2.63 -8.71
C GLN A 73 -3.60 2.35 -9.09
N TYR A 74 -4.20 3.11 -10.01
CA TYR A 74 -5.62 2.89 -10.32
C TYR A 74 -5.83 1.51 -10.97
N GLU A 75 -4.94 1.05 -11.86
CA GLU A 75 -5.08 -0.27 -12.47
C GLU A 75 -4.97 -1.40 -11.43
N PHE A 76 -4.08 -1.23 -10.44
CA PHE A 76 -3.97 -2.17 -9.32
C PHE A 76 -5.24 -2.16 -8.47
N LEU A 77 -5.75 -0.98 -8.12
CA LEU A 77 -6.96 -0.85 -7.31
C LEU A 77 -8.19 -1.44 -8.02
N VAL A 78 -8.39 -1.11 -9.31
CA VAL A 78 -9.47 -1.69 -10.13
C VAL A 78 -9.41 -3.22 -10.08
N GLN A 79 -8.23 -3.80 -10.33
CA GLN A 79 -8.05 -5.25 -10.29
C GLN A 79 -8.28 -5.84 -8.89
N ARG A 80 -7.77 -5.19 -7.83
CA ARG A 80 -7.90 -5.69 -6.45
C ARG A 80 -9.33 -5.61 -5.93
N MET A 81 -10.12 -4.69 -6.45
CA MET A 81 -11.48 -4.34 -6.01
C MET A 81 -12.57 -5.00 -6.87
N GLY A 82 -12.23 -6.02 -7.66
CA GLY A 82 -13.20 -6.84 -8.40
C GLY A 82 -13.41 -6.45 -9.87
N GLY A 83 -12.68 -5.46 -10.38
CA GLY A 83 -12.70 -5.05 -11.78
C GLY A 83 -11.79 -5.89 -12.70
N PRO A 84 -11.63 -5.47 -13.98
CA PRO A 84 -10.76 -6.14 -14.93
C PRO A 84 -9.29 -6.15 -14.50
N GLN A 85 -8.54 -7.16 -14.94
CA GLN A 85 -7.13 -7.37 -14.57
C GLN A 85 -6.15 -6.44 -15.31
N LEU A 86 -6.42 -5.13 -15.32
CA LEU A 86 -5.68 -4.13 -16.09
C LEU A 86 -4.18 -4.12 -15.72
N PHE A 87 -3.88 -4.18 -14.42
CA PHE A 87 -2.51 -4.16 -13.93
C PHE A 87 -1.76 -5.41 -14.38
N SER A 88 -2.32 -6.59 -14.15
CA SER A 88 -1.69 -7.86 -14.51
C SER A 88 -1.47 -8.00 -16.01
N GLN A 89 -2.41 -7.55 -16.83
CA GLN A 89 -2.28 -7.58 -18.29
C GLN A 89 -1.09 -6.73 -18.78
N ARG A 90 -0.82 -5.60 -18.14
CA ARG A 90 0.26 -4.69 -18.56
C ARG A 90 1.60 -4.96 -17.87
N ARG A 91 1.59 -5.33 -16.59
CA ARG A 91 2.79 -5.39 -15.72
C ARG A 91 3.07 -6.77 -15.14
N GLY A 92 2.20 -7.75 -15.38
CA GLY A 92 2.25 -9.05 -14.73
C GLY A 92 1.89 -8.97 -13.25
N HIS A 93 2.35 -9.95 -12.47
CA HIS A 93 1.96 -10.08 -11.07
C HIS A 93 2.19 -8.79 -10.24
N PRO A 94 1.23 -8.38 -9.37
CA PRO A 94 1.37 -7.19 -8.53
C PRO A 94 2.64 -7.16 -7.69
N ALA A 95 2.95 -8.25 -6.97
CA ALA A 95 4.22 -8.45 -6.25
C ALA A 95 4.71 -7.21 -5.47
N LEU A 96 3.80 -6.60 -4.70
CA LEU A 96 3.99 -5.26 -4.11
C LEU A 96 5.29 -5.14 -3.31
N ILE A 97 5.60 -6.11 -2.45
CA ILE A 97 6.85 -6.12 -1.66
C ILE A 97 8.08 -6.02 -2.58
N ALA A 98 8.16 -6.85 -3.63
CA ALA A 98 9.30 -6.86 -4.53
C ALA A 98 9.43 -5.54 -5.30
N ARG A 99 8.29 -4.96 -5.73
CA ARG A 99 8.27 -3.68 -6.46
C ARG A 99 8.59 -2.47 -5.59
N HIS A 100 8.36 -2.54 -4.28
CA HIS A 100 8.65 -1.46 -3.34
C HIS A 100 10.04 -1.56 -2.69
N ARG A 101 10.74 -2.69 -2.85
CA ARG A 101 12.11 -2.91 -2.33
C ARG A 101 13.12 -1.81 -2.70
N PRO A 102 13.10 -1.20 -3.90
CA PRO A 102 14.05 -0.14 -4.25
C PRO A 102 13.85 1.17 -3.47
N PHE A 103 12.70 1.37 -2.83
CA PHE A 103 12.34 2.61 -2.16
C PHE A 103 12.53 2.52 -0.64
N PRO A 104 12.91 3.63 0.03
CA PRO A 104 13.05 3.66 1.47
C PRO A 104 11.66 3.76 2.15
N VAL A 105 10.87 2.68 2.11
CA VAL A 105 9.57 2.60 2.77
C VAL A 105 9.77 2.38 4.28
N THR A 106 10.12 3.46 4.98
CA THR A 106 10.22 3.54 6.45
C THR A 106 8.83 3.66 7.07
N HIS A 107 8.73 3.54 8.40
CA HIS A 107 7.50 3.80 9.13
C HIS A 107 6.98 5.23 8.88
N GLN A 108 7.88 6.22 8.91
CA GLN A 108 7.54 7.61 8.62
C GLN A 108 7.03 7.80 7.18
N ALA A 109 7.66 7.14 6.19
CA ALA A 109 7.19 7.21 4.80
C ALA A 109 5.80 6.56 4.63
N ALA A 110 5.57 5.46 5.34
CA ALA A 110 4.30 4.78 5.42
C ALA A 110 3.18 5.67 5.98
N GLU A 111 3.42 6.32 7.12
CA GLU A 111 2.47 7.26 7.73
C GLU A 111 2.18 8.46 6.82
N ARG A 112 3.22 9.05 6.20
CA ARG A 112 3.03 10.18 5.26
C ARG A 112 2.24 9.77 4.02
N TRP A 113 2.47 8.57 3.50
CA TRP A 113 1.69 8.01 2.40
C TRP A 113 0.23 7.80 2.81
N LEU A 114 -0.02 7.24 4.00
CA LEU A 114 -1.37 7.01 4.52
C LEU A 114 -2.11 8.33 4.77
N HIS A 115 -1.41 9.36 5.24
CA HIS A 115 -1.96 10.70 5.40
C HIS A 115 -2.52 11.26 4.08
N HIS A 116 -1.74 11.19 3.00
CA HIS A 116 -2.21 11.63 1.67
C HIS A 116 -3.34 10.77 1.12
N MET A 117 -3.30 9.45 1.36
CA MET A 117 -4.36 8.54 0.93
C MET A 117 -5.67 8.83 1.67
N GLN A 118 -5.62 9.06 2.98
CA GLN A 118 -6.79 9.43 3.78
C GLN A 118 -7.42 10.71 3.25
N GLN A 119 -6.63 11.76 3.02
CA GLN A 119 -7.16 13.01 2.45
C GLN A 119 -7.74 12.82 1.05
N ALA A 120 -7.11 12.00 0.20
CA ALA A 120 -7.62 11.72 -1.14
C ALA A 120 -8.95 10.97 -1.09
N VAL A 121 -9.05 9.92 -0.26
CA VAL A 121 -10.28 9.15 -0.04
C VAL A 121 -11.39 10.06 0.51
N ASP A 122 -11.09 10.90 1.50
CA ASP A 122 -12.08 11.79 2.11
C ASP A 122 -12.63 12.81 1.10
N THR A 123 -11.78 13.30 0.20
CA THR A 123 -12.12 14.36 -0.77
C THR A 123 -12.55 13.86 -2.15
N THR A 124 -12.54 12.55 -2.40
CA THR A 124 -13.10 11.97 -3.63
C THR A 124 -14.58 11.65 -3.42
N ASP A 125 -15.46 12.45 -4.04
CA ASP A 125 -16.92 12.36 -3.88
C ASP A 125 -17.55 11.18 -4.63
N SER A 126 -16.86 10.64 -5.64
CA SER A 126 -17.33 9.50 -6.44
C SER A 126 -17.25 8.16 -5.71
N ILE A 127 -16.85 8.16 -4.43
CA ILE A 127 -16.69 6.96 -3.60
C ILE A 127 -17.57 7.10 -2.37
N ASP A 128 -18.44 6.12 -2.10
CA ASP A 128 -19.31 6.13 -0.93
C ASP A 128 -18.55 5.83 0.37
N ALA A 129 -19.10 6.22 1.52
CA ALA A 129 -18.44 6.10 2.82
C ALA A 129 -18.06 4.64 3.21
N ALA A 130 -18.86 3.65 2.83
CA ALA A 130 -18.54 2.25 3.11
C ALA A 130 -17.33 1.80 2.28
N THR A 131 -17.29 2.21 1.00
CA THR A 131 -16.13 1.95 0.14
C THR A 131 -14.88 2.70 0.59
N LYS A 132 -15.00 3.96 1.05
CA LYS A 132 -13.88 4.74 1.61
C LYS A 132 -13.21 3.98 2.77
N THR A 133 -14.01 3.45 3.69
CA THR A 133 -13.53 2.67 4.85
C THR A 133 -12.75 1.43 4.41
N LYS A 134 -13.30 0.67 3.45
CA LYS A 134 -12.66 -0.52 2.88
C LYS A 134 -11.33 -0.20 2.20
N MET A 135 -11.29 0.86 1.39
CA MET A 135 -10.08 1.33 0.71
C MET A 135 -8.98 1.69 1.69
N MET A 136 -9.31 2.46 2.74
CA MET A 136 -8.34 2.83 3.76
C MET A 136 -7.78 1.62 4.50
N HIS A 137 -8.62 0.66 4.90
CA HIS A 137 -8.13 -0.55 5.54
C HIS A 137 -7.15 -1.33 4.64
N THR A 138 -7.45 -1.45 3.34
CA THR A 138 -6.52 -2.07 2.38
C THR A 138 -5.17 -1.35 2.35
N ALA A 139 -5.19 -0.01 2.33
CA ALA A 139 -3.97 0.79 2.40
C ALA A 139 -3.15 0.45 3.65
N TYR A 140 -3.77 0.41 4.84
CA TYR A 140 -3.09 0.02 6.08
C TYR A 140 -2.51 -1.40 6.03
N PHE A 141 -3.25 -2.37 5.47
CA PHE A 141 -2.77 -3.75 5.31
C PHE A 141 -1.51 -3.83 4.43
N LEU A 142 -1.50 -3.12 3.30
CA LEU A 142 -0.36 -3.10 2.39
C LEU A 142 0.89 -2.51 3.05
N VAL A 143 0.71 -1.46 3.85
CA VAL A 143 1.78 -0.81 4.59
C VAL A 143 2.31 -1.71 5.71
N ALA A 144 1.42 -2.27 6.53
CA ALA A 144 1.80 -3.17 7.63
C ALA A 144 2.58 -4.40 7.12
N GLY A 145 2.21 -4.92 5.94
CA GLY A 145 2.87 -6.08 5.33
C GLY A 145 4.30 -5.79 4.92
N ASN A 146 4.52 -4.60 4.38
CA ASN A 146 5.86 -4.13 4.04
C ASN A 146 6.73 -3.99 5.30
N GLU A 147 6.19 -3.45 6.40
CA GLU A 147 6.95 -3.33 7.66
C GLU A 147 7.32 -4.67 8.28
N MET A 148 6.38 -5.61 8.37
CA MET A 148 6.65 -6.93 8.93
C MET A 148 7.72 -7.67 8.14
N THR A 149 7.72 -7.54 6.82
CA THR A 149 8.75 -8.13 5.94
C THR A 149 10.14 -7.57 6.23
N ARG A 150 10.24 -6.25 6.49
CA ARG A 150 11.50 -5.59 6.85
C ARG A 150 11.99 -5.98 8.25
N GLN A 151 11.09 -6.09 9.23
CA GLN A 151 11.43 -6.52 10.59
C GLN A 151 11.93 -7.96 10.62
N GLY A 152 11.36 -8.85 9.80
CA GLY A 152 11.84 -10.23 9.64
C GLY A 152 13.25 -10.36 9.03
N HIS A 153 13.70 -9.36 8.27
CA HIS A 153 15.07 -9.28 7.75
C HIS A 153 16.06 -8.58 8.71
N GLY A 154 15.57 -8.00 9.81
CA GLY A 154 16.38 -7.29 10.82
C GLY A 154 16.97 -8.20 11.91
N THR A 155 16.54 -9.46 12.01
CA THR A 155 17.10 -10.40 12.98
C THR A 155 18.30 -11.12 12.38
N SER A 156 19.43 -10.40 12.30
CA SER A 156 20.73 -11.04 12.16
C SER A 156 20.88 -12.04 13.30
N CYS A 157 20.95 -13.31 12.95
CA CYS A 157 21.23 -14.41 13.85
C CYS A 157 22.59 -14.16 14.53
N LYS A 158 22.58 -13.66 15.77
CA LYS A 158 23.74 -13.70 16.66
C LYS A 158 23.97 -15.16 17.07
N CYS A 159 24.72 -15.90 16.26
CA CYS A 159 25.38 -17.11 16.75
C CYS A 159 26.81 -16.75 17.17
N LYS A 160 27.05 -16.99 18.46
CA LYS A 160 28.23 -16.70 19.26
C LYS A 160 29.50 -17.37 18.72
N HIS A 161 30.63 -16.79 19.13
CA HIS A 161 31.99 -17.31 19.02
C HIS A 161 32.11 -18.80 19.34
N GLY A 162 32.98 -19.48 18.58
CA GLY A 162 33.46 -20.83 18.85
C GLY A 162 34.90 -20.96 18.36
N GLU A 163 35.81 -20.75 19.31
CA GLU A 163 37.24 -21.05 19.40
C GLU A 163 38.00 -21.59 18.18
N SER A 164 39.05 -20.84 17.83
CA SER A 164 40.26 -21.32 17.18
C SER A 164 40.96 -22.37 18.05
N LYS A 165 41.32 -23.52 17.47
CA LYS A 165 42.45 -24.33 17.95
C LYS A 165 43.31 -24.82 16.79
N PRO A 166 44.64 -24.87 16.96
CA PRO A 166 45.61 -25.20 15.90
C PRO A 166 46.07 -26.68 15.96
N ALA A 167 47.02 -27.00 15.06
CA ALA A 167 47.82 -28.23 14.90
C ALA A 167 47.17 -29.30 14.01
N GLU A 168 47.89 -29.98 13.12
CA GLU A 168 49.34 -30.23 12.98
C GLU A 168 49.69 -30.46 11.50
#